data_AF-A0A3D3PV05-F1
#
_entry.id   AF-A0A3D3PV05-F1
#
_cell.length_a   1.000
_cell.length_b   1.000
_cell.length_c   1.000
_cell.angle_alpha   90.00
_cell.angle_beta   90.00
_cell.angle_gamma   90.00
#
_symmetry.space_group_name_H-M   'P 1'
#
loop_
_entity.id
_entity.type
_entity.pdbx_description
1 polymer ?
#
loop_
_entity_poly.entity_id
_entity_poly.type
_entity_poly.pdbx_seq_one_letter_code
_entity_poly.pdbx_strand_id
1 'polypeptide(L)'
;MPIKGVVTSTAYRSGSATDPTILAGYYQGALVCVDLNNNGKCDPDEKPAVTDHTGHFTLAVPALHSTSLPVSAMMASHIIADIGTRAINTATRTWVGQRNVFRASWGQVEEQRENLVISPLSAEVARMMEADDASFESAKQNLAARMSVPAGTVLEDVNTVGPRATMKAMLAESNGLSNRFAYAVTKLDRGDLYPDALAVPGGDPRLNGKVGVTPETATTSDTRKPITFRQSQQAAFNIEGIPRYDHVFVVMLENKATSSIMDSPFAPRINVFLKAGNQLTNYYATGNPSEPNYTALGGAD
;
A
#
# COMPACT_ATOMS: atom_id res chain seq x y z
N MET A 1 -5.38 4.39 -30.70
CA MET A 1 -4.89 3.00 -30.72
C MET A 1 -5.33 2.36 -29.40
N PRO A 2 -5.86 1.13 -29.38
CA PRO A 2 -6.25 0.51 -28.11
C PRO A 2 -5.01 0.27 -27.24
N ILE A 3 -5.16 0.44 -25.94
CA ILE A 3 -4.15 0.07 -24.95
C ILE A 3 -4.39 -1.39 -24.58
N LYS A 4 -3.34 -2.19 -24.61
CA LYS A 4 -3.38 -3.61 -24.24
C LYS A 4 -2.44 -3.84 -23.08
N GLY A 5 -2.75 -4.83 -22.27
CA GLY A 5 -1.98 -5.06 -21.06
C GLY A 5 -2.49 -6.21 -20.22
N VAL A 6 -1.93 -6.34 -19.03
CA VAL A 6 -2.31 -7.30 -18.00
C VAL A 6 -2.51 -6.60 -16.65
N VAL A 7 -3.37 -7.18 -15.81
CA VAL A 7 -3.47 -6.80 -14.40
C VAL A 7 -2.89 -7.93 -13.56
N THR A 8 -1.72 -7.69 -12.95
CA THR A 8 -1.01 -8.73 -12.18
C THR A 8 -1.53 -8.81 -10.75
N SER A 9 -1.42 -10.00 -10.17
CA SER A 9 -1.80 -10.26 -8.78
C SER A 9 -0.68 -11.00 -8.06
N THR A 10 -0.70 -10.89 -6.74
CA THR A 10 0.17 -11.68 -5.86
C THR A 10 -0.66 -12.33 -4.78
N ALA A 11 -0.14 -13.42 -4.22
CA ALA A 11 -0.75 -14.04 -3.05
C ALA A 11 0.29 -14.66 -2.13
N TYR A 12 0.26 -14.29 -0.86
CA TYR A 12 0.99 -15.00 0.18
C TYR A 12 0.42 -16.41 0.39
N ARG A 13 1.30 -17.40 0.47
CA ARG A 13 0.99 -18.78 0.87
C ARG A 13 1.79 -19.13 2.12
N SER A 14 1.08 -19.49 3.18
CA SER A 14 1.67 -19.93 4.44
C SER A 14 2.37 -21.29 4.32
N GLY A 15 3.22 -21.61 5.29
CA GLY A 15 3.84 -22.93 5.42
C GLY A 15 5.27 -23.06 4.92
N SER A 16 5.95 -21.94 4.64
CA SER A 16 7.39 -21.99 4.36
C SER A 16 8.21 -22.02 5.64
N ALA A 17 9.25 -22.85 5.66
CA ALA A 17 10.20 -22.96 6.77
C ALA A 17 11.32 -21.91 6.74
N THR A 18 11.48 -21.18 5.64
CA THR A 18 12.54 -20.18 5.47
C THR A 18 11.96 -18.84 5.04
N ASP A 19 11.66 -18.69 3.76
CA ASP A 19 11.19 -17.46 3.14
C ASP A 19 9.69 -17.49 2.89
N PRO A 20 8.95 -16.39 3.08
CA PRO A 20 7.56 -16.28 2.64
C PRO A 20 7.38 -16.77 1.20
N THR A 21 6.43 -17.68 0.97
CA THR A 21 6.07 -18.05 -0.40
C THR A 21 5.05 -17.05 -0.90
N ILE A 22 5.40 -16.33 -1.95
CA ILE A 22 4.48 -15.41 -2.63
C ILE A 22 4.31 -15.92 -4.05
N LEU A 23 3.05 -16.15 -4.42
CA LEU A 23 2.66 -16.61 -5.73
C LEU A 23 2.39 -15.41 -6.64
N ALA A 24 2.88 -15.50 -7.87
CA ALA A 24 2.49 -14.60 -8.94
C ALA A 24 1.16 -15.08 -9.57
N GLY A 25 0.37 -14.16 -10.06
CA GLY A 25 -0.78 -14.45 -10.90
C GLY A 25 -1.31 -13.20 -11.56
N TYR A 26 -2.58 -13.26 -11.91
CA TYR A 26 -3.34 -12.20 -12.54
C TYR A 26 -4.68 -11.98 -11.82
N TYR A 27 -5.31 -10.85 -12.08
CA TYR A 27 -6.71 -10.64 -11.74
C TYR A 27 -7.59 -10.88 -12.96
N GLN A 28 -8.42 -11.92 -12.89
CA GLN A 28 -9.46 -12.21 -13.88
C GLN A 28 -10.75 -11.45 -13.50
N GLY A 29 -11.44 -10.84 -14.46
CA GLY A 29 -12.70 -10.14 -14.23
C GLY A 29 -12.55 -8.77 -13.55
N ALA A 30 -11.34 -8.20 -13.50
CA ALA A 30 -11.13 -6.82 -13.06
C ALA A 30 -11.57 -5.85 -14.16
N LEU A 31 -12.04 -4.66 -13.78
CA LEU A 31 -12.39 -3.59 -14.72
C LEU A 31 -11.17 -2.69 -14.93
N VAL A 32 -10.89 -2.32 -16.18
CA VAL A 32 -9.80 -1.42 -16.54
C VAL A 32 -10.36 -0.25 -17.33
N CYS A 33 -10.07 0.97 -16.90
CA CYS A 33 -10.62 2.19 -17.49
C CYS A 33 -9.65 3.37 -17.32
N VAL A 34 -9.95 4.47 -18.02
CA VAL A 34 -9.39 5.79 -17.70
C VAL A 34 -10.30 6.40 -16.63
N ASP A 35 -9.77 6.63 -15.44
CA ASP A 35 -10.51 7.26 -14.33
C ASP A 35 -10.62 8.78 -14.57
N LEU A 36 -11.73 9.20 -15.17
CA LEU A 36 -11.94 10.58 -15.62
C LEU A 36 -12.33 11.51 -14.49
N ASN A 37 -12.99 10.99 -13.45
CA ASN A 37 -13.46 11.77 -12.31
C ASN A 37 -12.59 11.60 -11.05
N ASN A 38 -11.54 10.78 -11.12
CA ASN A 38 -10.61 10.48 -10.04
C ASN A 38 -11.29 9.91 -8.79
N ASN A 39 -12.37 9.14 -8.96
CA ASN A 39 -13.07 8.49 -7.86
C ASN A 39 -12.53 7.08 -7.56
N GLY A 40 -11.56 6.61 -8.34
CA GLY A 40 -10.95 5.30 -8.20
C GLY A 40 -11.87 4.15 -8.56
N LYS A 41 -12.97 4.37 -9.28
CA LYS A 41 -13.94 3.37 -9.75
C LYS A 41 -14.01 3.41 -11.26
N CYS A 42 -14.20 2.24 -11.87
CA CYS A 42 -14.51 2.21 -13.29
C CYS A 42 -16.01 2.36 -13.51
N ASP A 43 -16.44 3.58 -13.79
CA ASP A 43 -17.84 3.92 -14.03
C ASP A 43 -18.30 3.47 -15.43
N PRO A 44 -19.61 3.19 -15.63
CA PRO A 44 -20.12 2.76 -16.94
C PRO A 44 -19.78 3.73 -18.09
N ASP A 45 -19.77 5.03 -17.81
CA ASP A 45 -19.47 6.09 -18.79
C ASP A 45 -17.98 6.11 -19.20
N GLU A 46 -17.10 5.49 -18.41
CA GLU A 46 -15.67 5.36 -18.70
C GLU A 46 -15.36 4.15 -19.59
N LYS A 47 -16.39 3.39 -19.97
CA LYS A 47 -16.32 2.24 -20.90
C LYS A 47 -15.22 1.24 -20.51
N PRO A 48 -15.29 0.65 -19.31
CA PRO A 48 -14.25 -0.25 -18.84
C PRO A 48 -14.10 -1.49 -19.72
N ALA A 49 -12.86 -1.92 -19.91
CA ALA A 49 -12.53 -3.24 -20.38
C ALA A 49 -12.53 -4.24 -19.21
N VAL A 50 -12.87 -5.50 -19.46
CA VAL A 50 -12.83 -6.57 -18.45
C VAL A 50 -11.60 -7.44 -18.72
N THR A 51 -10.84 -7.78 -17.69
CA THR A 51 -9.72 -8.71 -17.83
C THR A 51 -10.19 -10.14 -18.06
N ASP A 52 -9.52 -10.86 -18.96
CA ASP A 52 -9.80 -12.27 -19.25
C ASP A 52 -9.25 -13.23 -18.18
N HIS A 53 -9.32 -14.55 -18.44
CA HIS A 53 -8.86 -15.59 -17.50
C HIS A 53 -7.35 -15.54 -17.19
N THR A 54 -6.59 -14.78 -17.98
CA THR A 54 -5.14 -14.60 -17.91
C THR A 54 -4.80 -13.15 -17.51
N GLY A 55 -5.80 -12.36 -17.12
CA GLY A 55 -5.61 -10.98 -16.71
C GLY A 55 -5.42 -9.99 -17.85
N HIS A 56 -5.50 -10.42 -19.11
CA HIS A 56 -5.31 -9.53 -20.25
C HIS A 56 -6.53 -8.66 -20.47
N PHE A 57 -6.31 -7.41 -20.86
CA PHE A 57 -7.35 -6.49 -21.28
C PHE A 57 -6.99 -5.80 -22.60
N THR A 58 -8.01 -5.31 -23.29
CA THR A 58 -7.87 -4.38 -24.42
C THR A 58 -8.80 -3.21 -24.17
N LEU A 59 -8.23 -2.07 -23.82
CA LEU A 59 -8.95 -0.83 -23.54
C LEU A 59 -9.01 0.03 -24.79
N ALA A 60 -10.23 0.25 -25.26
CA ALA A 60 -10.48 1.24 -26.31
C ALA A 60 -10.42 2.63 -25.69
N VAL A 61 -9.28 3.30 -25.83
CA VAL A 61 -9.20 4.74 -25.51
C VAL A 61 -9.80 5.48 -26.70
N PRO A 62 -10.91 6.24 -26.54
CA PRO A 62 -11.47 7.02 -27.62
C PRO A 62 -10.36 7.87 -28.25
N ALA A 63 -10.34 7.95 -29.60
CA ALA A 63 -9.50 8.94 -30.26
C ALA A 63 -9.90 10.30 -29.68
N LEU A 64 -8.94 10.99 -29.06
CA LEU A 64 -9.12 12.27 -28.39
C LEU A 64 -9.49 13.37 -29.39
N HIS A 65 -10.72 13.35 -29.89
CA HIS A 65 -11.31 14.53 -30.49
C HIS A 65 -11.77 15.42 -29.34
N SER A 66 -10.84 16.29 -28.92
CA SER A 66 -11.07 17.64 -28.42
C SER A 66 -12.55 18.04 -28.48
N THR A 67 -13.22 18.08 -27.34
CA THR A 67 -14.30 19.08 -27.09
C THR A 67 -14.69 19.22 -25.61
N SER A 68 -14.27 18.35 -24.68
CA SER A 68 -14.74 18.49 -23.28
C SER A 68 -13.70 18.34 -22.16
N LEU A 69 -12.50 17.83 -22.40
CA LEU A 69 -11.46 17.74 -21.36
C LEU A 69 -10.13 18.31 -21.86
N PRO A 70 -9.50 19.25 -21.11
CA PRO A 70 -8.17 19.73 -21.46
C PRO A 70 -7.17 18.57 -21.34
N VAL A 71 -6.22 18.49 -22.27
CA VAL A 71 -5.17 17.45 -22.31
C VAL A 71 -4.43 17.35 -20.97
N SER A 72 -4.29 18.45 -20.22
CA SER A 72 -3.71 18.48 -18.87
C SER A 72 -4.54 17.72 -17.81
N ALA A 73 -5.87 17.69 -17.92
CA ALA A 73 -6.72 16.89 -17.05
C ALA A 73 -6.60 15.39 -17.36
N MET A 74 -6.34 15.03 -18.63
CA MET A 74 -6.16 13.65 -19.06
C MET A 74 -4.76 13.11 -18.75
N MET A 75 -3.74 13.97 -18.78
CA MET A 75 -2.39 13.68 -18.26
C MET A 75 -2.38 13.51 -16.72
N ALA A 76 -3.40 14.03 -16.03
CA ALA A 76 -3.62 13.84 -14.60
C ALA A 76 -4.50 12.60 -14.27
N SER A 77 -5.28 12.11 -15.24
CA SER A 77 -6.10 10.90 -15.13
C SER A 77 -5.25 9.65 -15.30
N HIS A 78 -5.40 8.71 -14.37
CA HIS A 78 -4.68 7.46 -14.40
C HIS A 78 -5.50 6.39 -15.14
N ILE A 79 -4.82 5.47 -15.81
CA ILE A 79 -5.45 4.19 -16.14
C ILE A 79 -5.49 3.40 -14.84
N ILE A 80 -6.67 2.94 -14.47
CA ILE A 80 -6.86 2.15 -13.25
C ILE A 80 -7.32 0.74 -13.59
N ALA A 81 -6.99 -0.19 -12.70
CA ALA A 81 -7.67 -1.48 -12.60
C ALA A 81 -8.52 -1.47 -11.32
N ASP A 82 -9.83 -1.38 -11.46
CA ASP A 82 -10.82 -1.54 -10.39
C ASP A 82 -11.11 -3.04 -10.19
N ILE A 83 -10.53 -3.59 -9.13
CA ILE A 83 -10.53 -5.00 -8.81
C ILE A 83 -11.59 -5.23 -7.74
N GLY A 84 -12.84 -5.42 -8.18
CA GLY A 84 -13.96 -5.73 -7.30
C GLY A 84 -13.91 -7.14 -6.70
N THR A 85 -14.81 -7.43 -5.75
CA THR A 85 -14.93 -8.75 -5.11
C THR A 85 -15.46 -9.86 -6.02
N ARG A 86 -15.87 -9.49 -7.24
CA ARG A 86 -16.21 -10.40 -8.34
C ARG A 86 -15.03 -10.66 -9.28
N ALA A 87 -13.83 -10.17 -8.97
CA ALA A 87 -12.62 -10.60 -9.64
C ALA A 87 -12.09 -11.90 -9.00
N ILE A 88 -11.31 -12.66 -9.75
CA ILE A 88 -10.59 -13.86 -9.27
C ILE A 88 -9.10 -13.55 -9.26
N ASN A 89 -8.43 -13.81 -8.14
CA ASN A 89 -6.97 -13.83 -8.09
C ASN A 89 -6.49 -15.22 -8.56
N THR A 90 -5.91 -15.30 -9.76
CA THR A 90 -5.52 -16.60 -10.35
C THR A 90 -4.38 -17.30 -9.60
N ALA A 91 -3.60 -16.58 -8.78
CA ALA A 91 -2.57 -17.15 -7.91
C ALA A 91 -3.18 -18.01 -6.79
N THR A 92 -4.36 -17.63 -6.29
CA THR A 92 -5.12 -18.39 -5.27
C THR A 92 -6.25 -19.21 -5.85
N ARG A 93 -6.72 -18.87 -7.05
CA ARG A 93 -7.95 -19.38 -7.69
C ARG A 93 -9.20 -19.13 -6.84
N THR A 94 -9.20 -18.02 -6.11
CA THR A 94 -10.34 -17.60 -5.28
C THR A 94 -10.80 -16.20 -5.65
N TRP A 95 -12.05 -15.88 -5.29
CA TRP A 95 -12.59 -14.54 -5.41
C TRP A 95 -11.79 -13.56 -4.55
N VAL A 96 -11.66 -12.34 -5.04
CA VAL A 96 -10.99 -11.27 -4.30
C VAL A 96 -11.83 -10.92 -3.07
N GLY A 97 -11.23 -11.05 -1.87
CA GLY A 97 -11.94 -10.85 -0.61
C GLY A 97 -12.30 -9.39 -0.30
N GLN A 98 -11.59 -8.43 -0.86
CA GLN A 98 -11.82 -7.00 -0.68
C GLN A 98 -11.41 -6.22 -1.92
N ARG A 99 -12.15 -5.16 -2.23
CA ARG A 99 -11.90 -4.34 -3.41
C ARG A 99 -10.49 -3.74 -3.37
N ASN A 100 -9.82 -3.71 -4.51
CA ASN A 100 -8.51 -3.09 -4.66
C ASN A 100 -8.48 -2.25 -5.94
N VAL A 101 -7.61 -1.25 -6.00
CA VAL A 101 -7.48 -0.39 -7.17
C VAL A 101 -6.01 -0.11 -7.42
N PHE A 102 -5.53 -0.55 -8.57
CA PHE A 102 -4.17 -0.27 -9.04
C PHE A 102 -4.20 0.77 -10.14
N ARG A 103 -3.08 1.47 -10.30
CA ARG A 103 -2.95 2.58 -11.25
C ARG A 103 -1.72 2.37 -12.12
N ALA A 104 -1.76 2.88 -13.34
CA ALA A 104 -0.60 3.12 -14.17
C ALA A 104 -0.55 4.61 -14.49
N SER A 105 0.62 5.22 -14.33
CA SER A 105 0.83 6.62 -14.70
C SER A 105 0.88 6.76 -16.22
N TRP A 106 0.65 7.97 -16.72
CA TRP A 106 0.77 8.23 -18.16
C TRP A 106 2.18 7.95 -18.70
N GLY A 107 3.23 8.29 -17.94
CA GLY A 107 4.62 7.98 -18.31
C GLY A 107 4.84 6.48 -18.54
N GLN A 108 4.20 5.62 -17.75
CA GLN A 108 4.23 4.17 -17.98
C GLN A 108 3.49 3.75 -19.26
N VAL A 109 2.34 4.37 -19.53
CA VAL A 109 1.57 4.09 -20.77
C VAL A 109 2.40 4.42 -22.00
N GLU A 110 3.13 5.54 -21.98
CA GLU A 110 4.03 5.93 -23.08
C GLU A 110 5.21 4.98 -23.24
N GLU A 111 5.78 4.49 -22.13
CA GLU A 111 6.88 3.54 -22.12
C GLU A 111 6.46 2.15 -22.62
N GLN A 112 5.35 1.60 -22.12
CA GLN A 112 4.97 0.20 -22.35
C GLN A 112 4.02 -0.01 -23.53
N ARG A 113 3.28 1.03 -23.94
CA ARG A 113 2.34 1.06 -25.08
C ARG A 113 1.35 -0.12 -25.11
N GLU A 114 1.65 -1.16 -25.88
CA GLU A 114 0.78 -2.34 -26.07
C GLU A 114 0.99 -3.45 -25.03
N ASN A 115 1.93 -3.30 -24.11
CA ASN A 115 2.24 -4.28 -23.07
C ASN A 115 2.13 -3.66 -21.67
N LEU A 116 1.05 -2.91 -21.42
CA LEU A 116 0.86 -2.20 -20.15
C LEU A 116 0.68 -3.19 -18.99
N VAL A 117 1.49 -3.08 -17.94
CA VAL A 117 1.38 -3.91 -16.74
C VAL A 117 0.81 -3.10 -15.59
N ILE A 118 -0.46 -3.30 -15.28
CA ILE A 118 -1.10 -2.69 -14.10
C ILE A 118 -0.86 -3.63 -12.90
N SER A 119 -0.17 -3.12 -11.89
CA SER A 119 0.30 -3.90 -10.75
C SER A 119 0.33 -3.06 -9.47
N PRO A 120 0.56 -3.67 -8.29
CA PRO A 120 0.87 -2.90 -7.09
C PRO A 120 2.11 -1.99 -7.27
N LEU A 121 3.11 -2.42 -8.04
CA LEU A 121 4.32 -1.62 -8.28
C LEU A 121 4.04 -0.40 -9.16
N SER A 122 3.22 -0.54 -10.20
CA SER A 122 2.80 0.61 -11.03
C SER A 122 1.99 1.62 -10.22
N ALA A 123 1.14 1.14 -9.31
CA ALA A 123 0.35 1.98 -8.43
C ALA A 123 1.25 2.75 -7.45
N GLU A 124 2.32 2.13 -6.94
CA GLU A 124 3.30 2.79 -6.09
C GLU A 124 4.11 3.84 -6.85
N VAL A 125 4.51 3.57 -8.10
CA VAL A 125 5.15 4.60 -8.95
C VAL A 125 4.23 5.81 -9.12
N ALA A 126 2.96 5.60 -9.47
CA ALA A 126 1.99 6.69 -9.58
C ALA A 126 1.82 7.45 -8.25
N ARG A 127 1.73 6.73 -7.13
CA ARG A 127 1.62 7.34 -5.80
C ARG A 127 2.86 8.17 -5.45
N MET A 128 4.06 7.68 -5.73
CA MET A 128 5.33 8.38 -5.48
C MET A 128 5.47 9.64 -6.33
N MET A 129 5.08 9.59 -7.61
CA MET A 129 5.03 10.78 -8.47
C MET A 129 4.16 11.88 -7.83
N GLU A 130 3.00 11.50 -7.30
CA GLU A 130 2.07 12.45 -6.67
C GLU A 130 2.51 12.91 -5.28
N ALA A 131 3.17 12.05 -4.50
CA ALA A 131 3.59 12.33 -3.13
C ALA A 131 4.83 13.20 -3.07
N ASP A 132 5.80 12.91 -3.94
CA ASP A 132 7.15 13.43 -3.88
C ASP A 132 7.41 14.50 -4.97
N ASP A 133 6.39 14.85 -5.76
CA ASP A 133 6.49 15.67 -6.98
C ASP A 133 7.57 15.15 -7.94
N ALA A 134 7.69 13.81 -7.99
CA ALA A 134 8.76 13.13 -8.70
C ALA A 134 8.38 12.87 -10.16
N SER A 135 9.37 12.92 -11.05
CA SER A 135 9.20 12.43 -12.42
C SER A 135 8.95 10.92 -12.44
N PHE A 136 8.32 10.42 -13.51
CA PHE A 136 8.11 8.98 -13.72
C PHE A 136 9.42 8.18 -13.58
N GLU A 137 10.50 8.64 -14.21
CA GLU A 137 11.81 7.99 -14.13
C GLU A 137 12.38 8.00 -12.71
N SER A 138 12.25 9.11 -11.97
CA SER A 138 12.73 9.20 -10.60
C SER A 138 11.94 8.28 -9.66
N ALA A 139 10.62 8.25 -9.79
CA ALA A 139 9.78 7.34 -9.00
C ALA A 139 10.10 5.86 -9.30
N LYS A 140 10.28 5.51 -10.58
CA LYS A 140 10.69 4.17 -11.03
C LYS A 140 12.05 3.76 -10.45
N GLN A 141 13.04 4.66 -10.50
CA GLN A 141 14.38 4.44 -9.93
C GLN A 141 14.35 4.26 -8.41
N ASN A 142 13.59 5.10 -7.70
CA ASN A 142 13.49 5.02 -6.24
C ASN A 142 12.83 3.69 -5.79
N LEU A 143 11.78 3.26 -6.48
CA LEU A 143 11.14 1.97 -6.21
C LEU A 143 12.07 0.79 -6.51
N ALA A 144 12.83 0.87 -7.60
CA ALA A 144 13.80 -0.15 -7.97
C ALA A 144 14.94 -0.27 -6.94
N ALA A 145 15.46 0.87 -6.46
CA ALA A 145 16.46 0.93 -5.41
C ALA A 145 15.97 0.30 -4.10
N ARG A 146 14.72 0.55 -3.72
CA ARG A 146 14.08 -0.05 -2.52
C ARG A 146 14.14 -1.58 -2.54
N MET A 147 13.91 -2.19 -3.71
CA MET A 147 13.92 -3.65 -3.87
C MET A 147 15.31 -4.20 -4.27
N SER A 148 16.31 -3.34 -4.48
CA SER A 148 17.61 -3.72 -5.05
C SER A 148 17.49 -4.46 -6.39
N VAL A 149 16.60 -3.98 -7.27
CA VAL A 149 16.39 -4.52 -8.63
C VAL A 149 16.72 -3.48 -9.70
N PRO A 150 16.99 -3.89 -10.96
CA PRO A 150 17.17 -2.94 -12.05
C PRO A 150 15.90 -2.12 -12.31
N ALA A 151 16.04 -0.81 -12.56
CA ALA A 151 14.89 0.06 -12.82
C ALA A 151 14.09 -0.34 -14.07
N GLY A 152 14.73 -0.94 -15.07
CA GLY A 152 14.07 -1.44 -16.27
C GLY A 152 13.10 -2.60 -16.01
N THR A 153 13.29 -3.35 -14.93
CA THR A 153 12.44 -4.52 -14.62
C THR A 153 11.26 -4.19 -13.70
N VAL A 154 11.26 -3.01 -13.06
CA VAL A 154 10.36 -2.72 -11.92
C VAL A 154 8.88 -2.68 -12.30
N LEU A 155 8.57 -2.43 -13.57
CA LEU A 155 7.21 -2.39 -14.13
C LEU A 155 6.93 -3.54 -15.10
N GLU A 156 7.84 -4.51 -15.22
CA GLU A 156 7.60 -5.71 -16.02
C GLU A 156 6.57 -6.64 -15.36
N ASP A 157 6.00 -7.54 -16.15
CA ASP A 157 5.09 -8.56 -15.64
C ASP A 157 5.85 -9.56 -14.77
N VAL A 158 5.62 -9.48 -13.45
CA VAL A 158 6.24 -10.32 -12.43
C VAL A 158 6.04 -11.82 -12.66
N ASN A 159 5.04 -12.24 -13.45
CA ASN A 159 4.84 -13.63 -13.84
C ASN A 159 5.91 -14.13 -14.83
N THR A 160 6.62 -13.22 -15.51
CA THR A 160 7.53 -13.53 -16.62
C THR A 160 8.96 -13.02 -16.44
N VAL A 161 9.21 -12.15 -15.45
CA VAL A 161 10.55 -11.62 -15.14
C VAL A 161 11.57 -12.74 -14.94
N GLY A 162 12.66 -12.73 -15.72
CA GLY A 162 13.59 -13.86 -15.80
C GLY A 162 14.38 -14.15 -14.51
N PRO A 163 15.18 -13.20 -13.96
CA PRO A 163 16.00 -13.48 -12.80
C PRO A 163 15.15 -13.77 -11.55
N ARG A 164 15.30 -14.98 -11.00
CA ARG A 164 14.50 -15.44 -9.86
C ARG A 164 14.62 -14.56 -8.61
N ALA A 165 15.80 -13.96 -8.40
CA ALA A 165 16.01 -13.01 -7.31
C ALA A 165 15.19 -11.72 -7.50
N THR A 166 15.21 -11.16 -8.71
CA THR A 166 14.39 -10.00 -9.10
C THR A 166 12.91 -10.30 -8.95
N MET A 167 12.44 -11.44 -9.48
CA MET A 167 11.05 -11.87 -9.34
C MET A 167 10.64 -11.98 -7.86
N LYS A 168 11.47 -12.61 -7.01
CA LYS A 168 11.18 -12.76 -5.58
C LYS A 168 11.08 -11.39 -4.87
N ALA A 169 11.99 -10.46 -5.16
CA ALA A 169 11.97 -9.11 -4.59
C ALA A 169 10.72 -8.34 -5.02
N MET A 170 10.38 -8.38 -6.32
CA MET A 170 9.18 -7.75 -6.87
C MET A 170 7.89 -8.33 -6.28
N LEU A 171 7.82 -9.67 -6.10
CA LEU A 171 6.67 -10.32 -5.48
C LEU A 171 6.51 -9.93 -4.01
N ALA A 172 7.62 -9.85 -3.27
CA ALA A 172 7.61 -9.42 -1.87
C ALA A 172 7.04 -8.01 -1.71
N GLU A 173 7.55 -7.04 -2.46
CA GLU A 173 7.05 -5.66 -2.40
C GLU A 173 5.62 -5.57 -2.95
N SER A 174 5.32 -6.24 -4.07
CA SER A 174 3.96 -6.24 -4.65
C SER A 174 2.91 -6.75 -3.67
N ASN A 175 3.21 -7.81 -2.91
CA ASN A 175 2.29 -8.36 -1.93
C ASN A 175 2.04 -7.38 -0.77
N GLY A 176 3.10 -6.73 -0.27
CA GLY A 176 2.97 -5.68 0.75
C GLY A 176 2.15 -4.48 0.26
N LEU A 177 2.44 -4.02 -0.96
CA LEU A 177 1.73 -2.90 -1.60
C LEU A 177 0.26 -3.24 -1.87
N SER A 178 -0.05 -4.44 -2.34
CA SER A 178 -1.43 -4.87 -2.60
C SER A 178 -2.31 -4.74 -1.35
N ASN A 179 -1.81 -5.16 -0.18
CA ASN A 179 -2.51 -5.01 1.10
C ASN A 179 -2.69 -3.53 1.49
N ARG A 180 -1.69 -2.68 1.25
CA ARG A 180 -1.79 -1.23 1.53
C ARG A 180 -2.78 -0.53 0.62
N PHE A 181 -2.82 -0.87 -0.67
CA PHE A 181 -3.81 -0.32 -1.59
C PHE A 181 -5.21 -0.82 -1.29
N ALA A 182 -5.38 -2.08 -0.86
CA ALA A 182 -6.67 -2.55 -0.36
C ALA A 182 -7.14 -1.76 0.87
N TYR A 183 -6.21 -1.42 1.78
CA TYR A 183 -6.52 -0.55 2.93
C TYR A 183 -6.88 0.88 2.49
N ALA A 184 -6.16 1.46 1.52
CA ALA A 184 -6.49 2.76 0.92
C ALA A 184 -7.91 2.78 0.33
N VAL A 185 -8.27 1.74 -0.41
CA VAL A 185 -9.60 1.59 -1.01
C VAL A 185 -10.67 1.40 0.06
N THR A 186 -10.37 0.65 1.12
CA THR A 186 -11.29 0.52 2.27
C THR A 186 -11.57 1.87 2.94
N LYS A 187 -10.54 2.71 3.16
CA LYS A 187 -10.73 4.07 3.69
C LYS A 187 -11.61 4.91 2.76
N LEU A 188 -11.35 4.85 1.45
CA LEU A 188 -12.12 5.57 0.44
C LEU A 188 -13.58 5.14 0.41
N ASP A 189 -13.85 3.84 0.31
CA ASP A 189 -15.21 3.29 0.19
C ASP A 189 -16.02 3.49 1.48
N ARG A 190 -15.37 3.57 2.65
CA ARG A 190 -16.01 3.94 3.92
C ARG A 190 -16.31 5.44 4.04
N GLY A 191 -15.69 6.28 3.20
CA GLY A 191 -15.82 7.73 3.27
C GLY A 191 -15.07 8.35 4.46
N ASP A 192 -13.91 7.79 4.82
CA ASP A 192 -13.08 8.32 5.91
C ASP A 192 -12.76 9.80 5.70
N LEU A 193 -12.54 10.53 6.79
CA LEU A 193 -12.15 11.94 6.71
C LEU A 193 -10.62 12.09 6.67
N TYR A 194 -10.12 13.08 5.93
CA TYR A 194 -8.69 13.36 5.78
C TYR A 194 -8.30 14.76 6.30
N PRO A 195 -7.13 14.91 6.96
CA PRO A 195 -6.23 13.83 7.40
C PRO A 195 -6.88 12.96 8.49
N ASP A 196 -6.26 11.82 8.82
CA ASP A 196 -6.71 11.02 9.97
C ASP A 196 -6.80 11.91 11.23
N ALA A 197 -7.77 11.65 12.10
CA ALA A 197 -8.08 12.56 13.22
C ALA A 197 -6.87 12.81 14.14
N LEU A 198 -6.07 11.77 14.36
CA LEU A 198 -4.86 11.82 15.18
C LEU A 198 -3.70 12.59 14.52
N ALA A 199 -3.79 12.84 13.22
CA ALA A 199 -2.79 13.60 12.47
C ALA A 199 -3.12 15.10 12.36
N VAL A 200 -4.20 15.58 13.01
CA VAL A 200 -4.59 17.00 12.98
C VAL A 200 -3.72 17.80 13.96
N PRO A 201 -3.03 18.86 13.51
CA PRO A 201 -2.32 19.78 14.42
C PRO A 201 -3.27 20.37 15.45
N GLY A 202 -2.90 20.29 16.73
CA GLY A 202 -3.78 20.67 17.85
C GLY A 202 -4.56 19.51 18.46
N GLY A 203 -4.43 18.29 17.96
CA GLY A 203 -5.03 17.08 18.53
C GLY A 203 -6.34 16.67 17.85
N ASP A 204 -6.93 15.58 18.34
CA ASP A 204 -8.08 14.95 17.70
C ASP A 204 -9.35 15.82 17.77
N PRO A 205 -9.85 16.35 16.63
CA PRO A 205 -11.03 17.21 16.62
C PRO A 205 -12.32 16.48 17.03
N ARG A 206 -12.33 15.14 17.03
CA ARG A 206 -13.49 14.33 17.45
C ARG A 206 -13.73 14.39 18.95
N LEU A 207 -12.77 14.88 19.74
CA LEU A 207 -12.88 15.00 21.19
C LEU A 207 -13.76 16.18 21.62
N ASN A 208 -14.03 17.13 20.71
CA ASN A 208 -14.89 18.27 21.00
C ASN A 208 -16.33 17.80 21.34
N GLY A 209 -16.84 18.23 22.51
CA GLY A 209 -18.17 17.88 23.00
C GLY A 209 -18.32 16.44 23.53
N LYS A 210 -17.23 15.70 23.74
CA LYS A 210 -17.28 14.35 24.32
C LYS A 210 -17.38 14.38 25.84
N VAL A 211 -18.18 13.48 26.40
CA VAL A 211 -18.30 13.28 27.84
C VAL A 211 -16.93 12.92 28.42
N GLY A 212 -16.51 13.64 29.47
CA GLY A 212 -15.22 13.42 30.13
C GLY A 212 -14.02 14.15 29.49
N VAL A 213 -14.24 14.94 28.43
CA VAL A 213 -13.21 15.80 27.83
C VAL A 213 -13.45 17.24 28.25
N THR A 214 -12.44 17.87 28.86
CA THR A 214 -12.49 19.28 29.24
C THR A 214 -12.47 20.18 27.98
N PRO A 215 -13.36 21.18 27.87
CA PRO A 215 -13.40 22.09 26.72
C PRO A 215 -12.06 22.79 26.45
N GLU A 216 -11.26 23.01 27.50
CA GLU A 216 -9.94 23.64 27.43
C GLU A 216 -8.90 22.77 26.72
N THR A 217 -9.10 21.44 26.68
CA THR A 217 -8.17 20.48 26.05
C THR A 217 -8.61 20.02 24.65
N ALA A 218 -9.84 20.32 24.24
CA ALA A 218 -10.41 19.90 22.95
C ALA A 218 -10.91 21.08 22.13
N THR A 219 -10.01 22.04 21.88
CA THR A 219 -10.29 23.28 21.16
C THR A 219 -10.22 23.15 19.64
N THR A 220 -9.81 21.99 19.13
CA THR A 220 -9.54 21.78 17.70
C THR A 220 -10.86 21.62 16.93
N SER A 221 -11.09 22.50 15.97
CA SER A 221 -12.24 22.42 15.06
C SER A 221 -12.03 21.32 14.03
N ASP A 222 -13.08 20.53 13.77
CA ASP A 222 -13.02 19.51 12.72
C ASP A 222 -13.17 20.15 11.33
N THR A 223 -12.07 20.28 10.60
CA THR A 223 -12.05 20.79 9.22
C THR A 223 -11.87 19.69 8.19
N ARG A 224 -11.88 18.42 8.62
CA ARG A 224 -11.58 17.28 7.75
C ARG A 224 -12.74 17.04 6.79
N LYS A 225 -12.41 16.56 5.59
CA LYS A 225 -13.38 16.28 4.51
C LYS A 225 -13.30 14.80 4.11
N PRO A 226 -14.34 14.25 3.44
CA PRO A 226 -14.25 12.91 2.86
C PRO A 226 -12.98 12.77 2.01
N ILE A 227 -12.26 11.69 2.27
CA ILE A 227 -10.97 11.41 1.67
C ILE A 227 -11.13 11.21 0.17
N THR A 228 -10.27 11.85 -0.63
CA THR A 228 -10.24 11.59 -2.07
C THR A 228 -9.49 10.28 -2.36
N PHE A 229 -9.66 9.73 -3.56
CA PHE A 229 -8.92 8.51 -3.95
C PHE A 229 -7.40 8.69 -3.85
N ARG A 230 -6.87 9.81 -4.35
CA ARG A 230 -5.45 10.14 -4.19
C ARG A 230 -5.04 10.20 -2.72
N GLN A 231 -5.81 10.92 -1.89
CA GLN A 231 -5.49 11.05 -0.46
C GLN A 231 -5.56 9.71 0.27
N SER A 232 -6.45 8.79 -0.13
CA SER A 232 -6.56 7.49 0.52
C SER A 232 -5.32 6.64 0.27
N GLN A 233 -4.75 6.70 -0.94
CA GLN A 233 -3.48 6.06 -1.23
C GLN A 233 -2.31 6.68 -0.46
N GLN A 234 -2.29 8.00 -0.24
CA GLN A 234 -1.25 8.62 0.59
C GLN A 234 -1.41 8.27 2.08
N ALA A 235 -2.63 8.35 2.60
CA ALA A 235 -2.93 8.06 4.01
C ALA A 235 -2.62 6.61 4.38
N ALA A 236 -2.86 5.64 3.49
CA ALA A 236 -2.54 4.23 3.74
C ALA A 236 -1.03 3.94 3.82
N PHE A 237 -0.19 4.87 3.36
CA PHE A 237 1.27 4.74 3.38
C PHE A 237 1.95 5.58 4.46
N ASN A 238 1.19 6.45 5.13
CA ASN A 238 1.61 7.26 6.26
C ASN A 238 0.49 7.28 7.32
N ILE A 239 0.19 6.11 7.88
CA ILE A 239 -0.92 5.93 8.82
C ILE A 239 -0.63 6.77 10.06
N GLU A 240 -1.52 7.73 10.36
CA GLU A 240 -1.41 8.61 11.54
C GLU A 240 -0.11 9.43 11.60
N GLY A 241 0.54 9.67 10.44
CA GLY A 241 1.83 10.37 10.40
C GLY A 241 3.02 9.50 10.79
N ILE A 242 2.82 8.19 10.98
CA ILE A 242 3.89 7.22 11.20
C ILE A 242 4.48 6.82 9.84
N PRO A 243 5.78 7.08 9.60
CA PRO A 243 6.44 6.69 8.37
C PRO A 243 6.32 5.19 8.10
N ARG A 244 6.29 4.81 6.83
CA ARG A 244 6.43 3.40 6.45
C ARG A 244 7.79 2.87 6.92
N TYR A 245 7.76 1.89 7.81
CA TYR A 245 8.91 1.02 8.09
C TYR A 245 8.99 -0.09 7.03
N ASP A 246 10.21 -0.44 6.61
CA ASP A 246 10.45 -1.62 5.76
C ASP A 246 10.36 -2.92 6.59
N HIS A 247 10.89 -2.89 7.82
CA HIS A 247 10.84 -4.00 8.75
C HIS A 247 10.68 -3.51 10.20
N VAL A 248 9.87 -4.23 10.97
CA VAL A 248 9.79 -4.09 12.42
C VAL A 248 10.14 -5.43 13.04
N PHE A 249 11.16 -5.44 13.89
CA PHE A 249 11.57 -6.62 14.64
C PHE A 249 11.23 -6.42 16.11
N VAL A 250 10.42 -7.33 16.66
CA VAL A 250 10.14 -7.37 18.09
C VAL A 250 10.88 -8.57 18.67
N VAL A 251 11.84 -8.31 19.56
CA VAL A 251 12.60 -9.35 20.27
C VAL A 251 12.15 -9.34 21.71
N MET A 252 11.43 -10.39 22.12
CA MET A 252 11.00 -10.57 23.50
C MET A 252 11.85 -11.63 24.19
N LEU A 253 12.33 -11.31 25.40
CA LEU A 253 13.14 -12.22 26.22
C LEU A 253 12.27 -12.80 27.34
N GLU A 254 12.04 -14.11 27.28
CA GLU A 254 11.30 -14.85 28.31
C GLU A 254 11.98 -14.71 29.69
N ASN A 255 11.21 -14.28 30.69
CA ASN A 255 11.62 -14.19 32.10
C ASN A 255 12.90 -13.38 32.36
N LYS A 256 13.15 -12.31 31.60
CA LYS A 256 14.31 -11.43 31.81
C LYS A 256 13.89 -10.06 32.33
N ALA A 257 14.44 -9.69 33.48
CA ALA A 257 14.43 -8.32 33.97
C ALA A 257 15.62 -7.53 33.41
N THR A 258 15.49 -6.20 33.33
CA THR A 258 16.55 -5.29 32.87
C THR A 258 17.86 -5.52 33.63
N SER A 259 17.81 -5.74 34.95
CA SER A 259 18.97 -6.01 35.81
C SER A 259 19.73 -7.30 35.45
N SER A 260 19.10 -8.24 34.74
CA SER A 260 19.75 -9.48 34.29
C SER A 260 20.42 -9.36 32.92
N ILE A 261 20.10 -8.30 32.17
CA ILE A 261 20.56 -8.10 30.79
C ILE A 261 21.53 -6.92 30.69
N MET A 262 21.22 -5.81 31.35
CA MET A 262 22.02 -4.59 31.31
C MET A 262 23.45 -4.85 31.79
N ASP A 263 24.42 -4.50 30.94
CA ASP A 263 25.86 -4.73 31.09
C ASP A 263 26.29 -6.19 31.37
N SER A 264 25.37 -7.14 31.16
CA SER A 264 25.67 -8.57 31.30
C SER A 264 26.63 -9.04 30.19
N PRO A 265 27.75 -9.72 30.53
CA PRO A 265 28.67 -10.26 29.54
C PRO A 265 28.04 -11.40 28.71
N PHE A 266 26.92 -11.96 29.17
CA PHE A 266 26.19 -13.03 28.49
C PHE A 266 25.14 -12.51 27.48
N ALA A 267 24.89 -11.20 27.45
CA ALA A 267 23.98 -10.56 26.50
C ALA A 267 24.67 -9.45 25.68
N PRO A 268 25.85 -9.70 25.06
CA PRO A 268 26.67 -8.64 24.48
C PRO A 268 25.97 -7.91 23.33
N ARG A 269 25.24 -8.63 22.46
CA ARG A 269 24.51 -8.03 21.33
C ARG A 269 23.32 -7.18 21.79
N ILE A 270 22.60 -7.63 22.81
CA ILE A 270 21.46 -6.87 23.36
C ILE A 270 21.96 -5.57 23.99
N ASN A 271 23.10 -5.62 24.69
CA ASN A 271 23.72 -4.42 25.26
C ASN A 271 24.21 -3.42 24.20
N VAL A 272 24.59 -3.86 23.00
CA VAL A 272 24.86 -2.94 21.88
C VAL A 272 23.60 -2.17 21.51
N PHE A 273 22.44 -2.83 21.41
CA PHE A 273 21.17 -2.17 21.10
C PHE A 273 20.72 -1.24 22.22
N LEU A 274 20.83 -1.66 23.49
CA LEU A 274 20.47 -0.82 24.63
C LEU A 274 21.31 0.46 24.71
N LYS A 275 22.58 0.43 24.30
CA LYS A 275 23.47 1.61 24.27
C LYS A 275 23.20 2.53 23.07
N ALA A 276 22.77 1.99 21.94
CA ALA A 276 22.52 2.75 20.72
C ALA A 276 21.11 3.36 20.63
N GLY A 277 20.12 2.78 21.33
CA GLY A 277 18.71 3.15 21.24
C GLY A 277 18.16 3.85 22.49
N ASN A 278 16.89 4.25 22.39
CA ASN A 278 16.13 4.76 23.54
C ASN A 278 15.78 3.62 24.49
N GLN A 279 15.87 3.88 25.80
CA GLN A 279 15.47 2.93 26.84
C GLN A 279 14.24 3.45 27.58
N LEU A 280 13.25 2.58 27.77
CA LEU A 280 12.08 2.84 28.59
C LEU A 280 12.36 2.34 30.02
N THR A 281 12.99 3.17 30.85
CA THR A 281 13.46 2.78 32.19
C THR A 281 12.34 2.63 33.23
N ASN A 282 11.13 3.14 32.91
CA ASN A 282 9.91 2.99 33.71
C ASN A 282 8.85 2.14 32.98
N TYR A 283 9.28 1.04 32.36
CA TYR A 283 8.39 0.07 31.72
C TYR A 283 8.36 -1.22 32.53
N TYR A 284 7.15 -1.70 32.86
CA TYR A 284 6.93 -2.86 33.71
C TYR A 284 6.15 -3.92 32.96
N ALA A 285 6.38 -5.18 33.31
CA ALA A 285 5.55 -6.29 32.84
C ALA A 285 4.11 -6.11 33.35
N THR A 286 3.11 -6.44 32.52
CA THR A 286 1.70 -6.55 32.92
C THR A 286 1.52 -7.53 34.08
N GLY A 287 2.26 -8.64 34.07
CA GLY A 287 2.20 -9.62 35.15
C GLY A 287 3.31 -10.68 35.12
N ASN A 288 3.28 -11.54 36.14
CA ASN A 288 4.08 -12.76 36.27
C ASN A 288 3.13 -13.91 36.64
N PRO A 289 3.06 -15.03 35.89
CA PRO A 289 3.95 -15.50 34.81
C PRO A 289 3.88 -14.67 33.51
N SER A 290 4.69 -15.03 32.52
CA SER A 290 4.94 -14.28 31.29
C SER A 290 3.77 -14.24 30.29
N GLU A 291 2.82 -15.19 30.37
CA GLU A 291 1.65 -15.28 29.47
C GLU A 291 0.85 -13.97 29.34
N PRO A 292 0.42 -13.31 30.44
CA PRO A 292 -0.19 -11.98 30.39
C PRO A 292 0.55 -10.96 29.53
N ASN A 293 1.88 -10.97 29.52
CA ASN A 293 2.67 -9.98 28.77
C ASN A 293 2.62 -10.20 27.26
N TYR A 294 2.56 -11.46 26.82
CA TYR A 294 2.39 -11.80 25.40
C TYR A 294 1.02 -11.35 24.90
N THR A 295 -0.01 -11.60 25.71
CA THR A 295 -1.39 -11.21 25.38
C THR A 295 -1.55 -9.70 25.41
N ALA A 296 -0.97 -8.99 26.38
CA ALA A 296 -1.02 -7.53 26.46
C ALA A 296 -0.33 -6.89 25.23
N LEU A 297 0.87 -7.35 24.88
CA LEU A 297 1.56 -6.85 23.68
C LEU A 297 0.76 -7.13 22.40
N GLY A 298 0.19 -8.34 22.27
CA GLY A 298 -0.60 -8.73 21.10
C GLY A 298 -1.97 -8.07 21.02
N GLY A 299 -2.55 -7.73 22.17
CA GLY A 299 -3.87 -7.11 22.32
C GLY A 299 -3.85 -5.58 22.36
N ALA A 300 -2.67 -4.98 22.45
CA ALA A 300 -2.45 -3.53 22.60
C ALA A 300 -3.09 -2.95 23.89
N ASP A 301 -2.89 -3.66 25.01
CA ASP A 301 -3.22 -3.18 26.37
C ASP A 301 -2.19 -2.16 26.89
#